data_AF-A0A094JIN2-F1
#
_entry.id   AF-A0A094JIN2-F1
#
_cell.length_a   1.000
_cell.length_b   1.000
_cell.length_c   1.000
_cell.angle_alpha   90.00
_cell.angle_beta   90.00
_cell.angle_gamma   90.00
#
_symmetry.space_group_name_H-M   'P 1'
#
loop_
_entity.id
_entity.type
_entity.pdbx_description
1 polymer ?
#
loop_
_entity_poly.entity_id
_entity_poly.type
_entity_poly.pdbx_seq_one_letter_code
_entity_poly.pdbx_strand_id
1 'polypeptide(L)'
;MTLGKVLVAVSPLVVAMALTGCGNQVQNKFSAADICRASMATALQQDISTIDVVDKSGKLIYVSYTNHDDWSRDLYRCKLDGNHVLWAPNKGDWQNQNQGQISFASAVNQLTITEASDKGELTNQYKLSEIRGSQS
;
A
#
# COMPACT_ATOMS: atom_id res chain seq x y z
N MET A 1 -12.62 45.20 59.43
CA MET A 1 -11.78 44.82 58.28
C MET A 1 -11.45 43.35 58.40
N THR A 2 -11.63 42.62 57.31
CA THR A 2 -11.85 41.17 57.19
C THR A 2 -10.60 40.29 57.34
N LEU A 3 -10.80 39.11 57.95
CA LEU A 3 -9.88 37.97 57.99
C LEU A 3 -9.57 37.43 56.59
N GLY A 4 -8.32 37.05 56.33
CA GLY A 4 -7.92 36.22 55.19
C GLY A 4 -7.16 34.98 55.64
N LYS A 5 -7.85 33.85 55.78
CA LYS A 5 -7.26 32.51 55.97
C LYS A 5 -6.82 31.97 54.61
N VAL A 6 -5.55 31.61 54.45
CA VAL A 6 -5.04 30.90 53.26
C VAL A 6 -5.29 29.40 53.47
N LEU A 7 -6.22 28.83 52.71
CA LEU A 7 -6.41 27.39 52.58
C LEU A 7 -5.48 26.87 51.49
N VAL A 8 -4.49 26.07 51.86
CA VAL A 8 -3.65 25.32 50.92
C VAL A 8 -4.47 24.12 50.45
N ALA A 9 -4.95 24.17 49.20
CA ALA A 9 -5.66 23.07 48.57
C ALA A 9 -4.67 21.98 48.15
N VAL A 10 -4.82 20.79 48.74
CA VAL A 10 -4.11 19.57 48.35
C VAL A 10 -4.74 19.06 47.06
N SER A 11 -4.03 19.17 45.94
CA SER A 11 -4.50 18.71 44.63
C SER A 11 -4.31 17.20 44.48
N PRO A 12 -5.33 16.42 44.07
CA PRO A 12 -5.22 14.98 43.95
C PRO A 12 -4.47 14.58 42.68
N LEU A 13 -3.64 13.57 42.87
CA LEU A 13 -2.82 12.85 41.90
C LEU A 13 -3.69 12.30 40.75
N VAL A 14 -3.57 12.86 39.54
CA VAL A 14 -4.18 12.28 38.33
C VAL A 14 -3.20 11.27 37.75
N VAL A 15 -3.41 9.99 38.07
CA VAL A 15 -2.69 8.88 37.41
C VAL A 15 -3.39 8.60 36.08
N ALA A 16 -2.83 9.12 35.00
CA ALA A 16 -3.25 8.80 33.64
C ALA A 16 -2.92 7.32 33.33
N MET A 17 -3.95 6.49 33.21
CA MET A 17 -3.80 5.10 32.77
C MET A 17 -3.36 5.09 31.30
N ALA A 18 -2.12 4.70 31.04
CA ALA A 18 -1.65 4.42 29.69
C ALA A 18 -2.29 3.11 29.20
N LEU A 19 -3.30 3.21 28.34
CA LEU A 19 -3.76 2.09 27.53
C LEU A 19 -2.66 1.78 26.51
N THR A 20 -1.74 0.89 26.87
CA THR A 20 -0.86 0.24 25.89
C THR A 20 -1.72 -0.69 25.04
N GLY A 21 -2.27 -0.16 23.95
CA GLY A 21 -2.85 -0.96 22.88
C GLY A 21 -1.74 -1.78 22.24
N CYS A 22 -1.69 -3.07 22.55
CA CYS A 22 -0.93 -4.04 21.76
C CYS A 22 -1.60 -4.13 20.38
N GLY A 23 -1.25 -3.20 19.48
CA GLY A 23 -1.52 -3.39 18.07
C GLY A 23 -0.74 -4.62 17.63
N ASN A 24 -1.42 -5.75 17.47
CA ASN A 24 -0.88 -6.90 16.75
C ASN A 24 -0.55 -6.41 15.34
N GLN A 25 0.67 -5.95 15.14
CA GLN A 25 1.24 -5.66 13.85
C GLN A 25 1.30 -6.99 13.12
N VAL A 26 0.25 -7.29 12.34
CA VAL A 26 0.29 -8.36 11.37
C VAL A 26 1.48 -8.03 10.47
N GLN A 27 2.59 -8.75 10.66
CA GLN A 27 3.79 -8.61 9.87
C GLN A 27 3.40 -8.82 8.40
N ASN A 28 3.31 -7.72 7.65
CA ASN A 28 3.01 -7.77 6.23
C ASN A 28 4.15 -8.55 5.54
N LYS A 29 3.85 -9.76 5.06
CA LYS A 29 4.82 -10.61 4.35
C LYS A 29 5.09 -10.14 2.92
N PHE A 30 4.25 -9.24 2.40
CA PHE A 30 4.37 -8.69 1.06
C PHE A 30 5.36 -7.53 1.09
N SER A 31 6.37 -7.63 0.23
CA SER A 31 7.32 -6.56 0.00
C SER A 31 6.67 -5.45 -0.86
N ALA A 32 7.29 -4.27 -0.90
CA ALA A 32 6.87 -3.21 -1.82
C ALA A 32 6.88 -3.68 -3.29
N ALA A 33 7.79 -4.58 -3.64
CA ALA A 33 7.84 -5.17 -4.98
C ALA A 33 6.64 -6.08 -5.26
N ASP A 34 6.27 -6.93 -4.29
CA ASP A 34 5.07 -7.79 -4.40
C ASP A 34 3.81 -6.94 -4.58
N ILE A 35 3.68 -5.87 -3.78
CA ILE A 35 2.54 -4.95 -3.81
C ILE A 35 2.49 -4.19 -5.14
N CYS A 36 3.62 -3.65 -5.59
CA CYS A 36 3.70 -2.94 -6.87
C CYS A 36 3.34 -3.85 -8.06
N ARG A 37 3.84 -5.08 -8.07
CA ARG A 37 3.54 -6.06 -9.12
C ARG A 37 2.04 -6.38 -9.19
N ALA A 38 1.44 -6.72 -8.05
CA ALA A 38 0.01 -7.00 -7.97
C ALA A 38 -0.86 -5.78 -8.32
N SER A 39 -0.42 -4.58 -7.92
CA SER A 39 -1.09 -3.33 -8.22
C SER A 39 -1.13 -3.05 -9.72
N MET A 40 -0.01 -3.25 -10.40
CA MET A 40 0.08 -3.04 -11.85
C MET A 40 -0.71 -4.09 -12.63
N ALA A 41 -0.72 -5.35 -12.18
CA ALA A 41 -1.60 -6.38 -12.75
C ALA A 41 -3.08 -5.96 -12.65
N THR A 42 -3.50 -5.42 -11.49
CA THR A 42 -4.87 -4.93 -11.28
C THR A 42 -5.18 -3.73 -12.17
N ALA A 43 -4.33 -2.70 -12.15
CA ALA A 43 -4.54 -1.45 -12.89
C ALA A 43 -4.61 -1.64 -14.41
N LEU A 44 -3.77 -2.55 -14.93
CA LEU A 44 -3.75 -2.88 -16.35
C LEU A 44 -4.81 -3.93 -16.73
N GLN A 45 -5.50 -4.50 -15.73
CA GLN A 45 -6.43 -5.62 -15.88
C GLN A 45 -5.80 -6.81 -16.62
N GLN A 46 -4.56 -7.15 -16.24
CA GLN A 46 -3.77 -8.21 -16.84
C GLN A 46 -3.48 -9.32 -15.83
N ASP A 47 -3.17 -10.51 -16.34
CA ASP A 47 -2.69 -11.61 -15.51
C ASP A 47 -1.35 -11.25 -14.87
N ILE A 48 -1.18 -11.59 -13.60
CA ILE A 48 0.03 -11.23 -12.85
C ILE A 48 1.31 -11.84 -13.46
N SER A 49 1.22 -12.98 -14.15
CA SER A 49 2.34 -13.60 -14.87
C SER A 49 2.89 -12.75 -16.01
N THR A 50 2.12 -11.78 -16.51
CA THR A 50 2.58 -10.83 -17.55
C THR A 50 3.33 -9.64 -16.98
N ILE A 51 3.37 -9.49 -15.65
CA ILE A 51 4.01 -8.39 -14.94
C ILE A 51 5.28 -8.88 -14.27
N ASP A 52 6.41 -8.22 -14.52
CA ASP A 52 7.69 -8.55 -13.90
C ASP A 52 8.30 -7.36 -13.15
N VAL A 53 9.01 -7.64 -12.07
CA VAL A 53 9.81 -6.63 -11.37
C VAL A 53 11.18 -6.62 -12.01
N VAL A 54 11.52 -5.54 -12.70
CA VAL A 54 12.75 -5.46 -13.50
C VAL A 54 13.87 -4.70 -12.80
N ASP A 55 13.54 -3.78 -11.89
CA ASP A 55 14.54 -3.03 -11.12
C ASP A 55 13.95 -2.47 -9.81
N LYS A 56 14.84 -2.12 -8.87
CA LYS A 56 14.51 -1.46 -7.60
C LYS A 56 15.53 -0.36 -7.32
N SER A 57 15.07 0.89 -7.22
CA SER A 57 15.93 2.04 -6.91
C SER A 57 15.33 2.87 -5.77
N GLY A 58 15.90 2.71 -4.57
CA GLY A 58 15.40 3.33 -3.36
C GLY A 58 13.95 2.91 -3.06
N LYS A 59 13.01 3.85 -3.14
CA LYS A 59 11.56 3.59 -2.95
C LYS A 59 10.82 3.26 -4.24
N LEU A 60 11.49 3.39 -5.40
CA LEU A 60 10.90 3.10 -6.69
C LEU A 60 11.10 1.62 -7.03
N ILE A 61 10.00 0.98 -7.41
CA ILE A 61 9.97 -0.33 -8.03
C ILE A 61 9.65 -0.12 -9.50
N TYR A 62 10.47 -0.68 -10.37
CA TYR A 62 10.21 -0.69 -11.81
C TYR A 62 9.63 -2.04 -12.18
N VAL A 63 8.51 -2.02 -12.90
CA VAL A 63 7.88 -3.23 -13.43
C VAL A 63 7.74 -3.15 -14.94
N SER A 64 7.78 -4.29 -15.60
CA SER A 64 7.42 -4.43 -17.01
C SER A 64 6.10 -5.17 -17.16
N TYR A 65 5.26 -4.74 -18.08
CA TYR A 65 4.18 -5.54 -18.64
C TYR A 65 4.63 -6.09 -20.00
N THR A 66 4.47 -7.40 -20.22
CA THR A 66 4.67 -8.02 -21.53
C THR A 66 3.31 -8.38 -22.13
N ASN A 67 2.97 -7.78 -23.27
CA ASN A 67 1.80 -8.18 -24.03
C ASN A 67 2.12 -9.46 -24.82
N HIS A 68 1.39 -10.55 -24.61
CA HIS A 68 1.66 -11.82 -25.28
C HIS A 68 1.16 -11.88 -26.73
N ASP A 69 0.31 -10.95 -27.16
CA ASP A 69 -0.19 -10.93 -28.53
C ASP A 69 0.87 -10.44 -29.53
N ASP A 70 1.67 -9.44 -29.13
CA ASP A 70 2.68 -8.79 -29.98
C ASP A 70 4.10 -8.75 -29.37
N TRP A 71 4.28 -9.32 -28.17
CA TRP A 71 5.54 -9.32 -27.40
C TRP A 71 6.09 -7.94 -27.06
N SER A 72 5.27 -6.88 -27.18
CA SER A 72 5.64 -5.55 -26.74
C SER A 72 5.82 -5.51 -25.22
N ARG A 73 6.70 -4.60 -24.78
CA ARG A 73 7.01 -4.41 -23.36
C ARG A 73 6.88 -2.96 -22.97
N ASP A 74 5.99 -2.70 -22.01
CA ASP A 74 5.82 -1.40 -21.39
C ASP A 74 6.44 -1.39 -20.00
N LEU A 75 7.11 -0.29 -19.68
CA LEU A 75 7.74 -0.09 -18.38
C LEU A 75 6.93 0.90 -17.54
N TYR A 76 6.76 0.55 -16.28
CA TYR A 76 6.08 1.35 -15.28
C TYR A 76 6.96 1.50 -14.04
N ARG A 77 6.69 2.56 -13.30
CA ARG A 77 7.31 2.87 -12.02
C ARG A 77 6.24 2.94 -10.95
N CYS A 78 6.55 2.38 -9.80
CA CYS A 78 5.62 2.24 -8.69
C CYS A 78 6.32 2.56 -7.36
N LYS A 79 5.58 3.13 -6.42
CA LYS A 79 6.02 3.29 -5.03
C LYS A 79 4.83 3.24 -4.08
N LEU A 80 5.12 2.89 -2.83
CA LEU A 80 4.12 2.92 -1.75
C LEU A 80 4.06 4.29 -1.09
N ASP A 81 2.85 4.72 -0.76
CA ASP A 81 2.57 5.90 0.05
C ASP A 81 1.49 5.54 1.09
N GLY A 82 1.92 5.19 2.31
CA GLY A 82 1.03 4.60 3.31
C GLY A 82 0.43 3.27 2.85
N ASN A 83 -0.90 3.18 2.84
CA ASN A 83 -1.68 2.05 2.32
C ASN A 83 -2.09 2.23 0.85
N HIS A 84 -1.52 3.22 0.16
CA HIS A 84 -1.77 3.48 -1.25
C HIS A 84 -0.56 3.15 -2.11
N VAL A 85 -0.83 2.92 -3.39
CA VAL A 85 0.17 2.72 -4.42
C VAL A 85 0.09 3.85 -5.43
N LEU A 86 1.21 4.52 -5.63
CA LEU A 86 1.39 5.51 -6.69
C LEU A 86 2.13 4.84 -7.83
N TRP A 87 1.59 4.95 -9.04
CA TRP A 87 2.18 4.37 -10.23
C TRP A 87 2.16 5.34 -11.41
N ALA A 88 3.04 5.08 -12.38
CA ALA A 88 3.14 5.87 -13.61
C ALA A 88 3.76 5.01 -14.72
N PRO A 89 3.54 5.34 -16.00
CA PRO A 89 4.45 4.95 -17.06
C PRO A 89 5.89 5.38 -16.74
N ASN A 90 6.88 4.68 -17.29
CA ASN A 90 8.30 4.98 -17.08
C ASN A 90 8.63 6.45 -17.39
N LYS A 91 8.02 6.96 -18.48
CA LYS A 91 8.01 8.39 -18.83
C LYS A 91 6.58 8.87 -18.83
N GLY A 92 6.21 9.70 -17.86
CA GLY A 92 4.86 10.22 -17.73
C GLY A 92 4.53 10.61 -16.30
N ASP A 93 3.33 11.16 -16.12
CA ASP A 93 2.86 11.65 -14.84
C ASP A 93 2.42 10.51 -13.91
N TRP A 94 2.53 10.79 -12.61
CA TRP A 94 2.01 9.90 -11.59
C TRP A 94 0.49 9.91 -11.63
N GLN A 95 -0.11 8.73 -11.67
CA GLN A 95 -1.55 8.57 -11.53
C GLN A 95 -1.90 8.81 -10.06
N ASN A 96 -2.70 9.85 -9.77
CA ASN A 96 -3.17 10.12 -8.42
C ASN A 96 -4.59 10.72 -8.35
N GLN A 97 -5.20 10.50 -7.19
CA GLN A 97 -6.35 11.20 -6.59
C GLN A 97 -7.76 11.07 -7.19
N ASN A 98 -7.98 10.89 -8.50
CA ASN A 98 -9.36 10.75 -9.03
C ASN A 98 -9.58 9.54 -9.96
N GLN A 99 -8.52 9.02 -10.58
CA GLN A 99 -8.60 7.89 -11.50
C GLN A 99 -7.34 7.02 -11.32
N GLY A 100 -7.51 5.71 -11.18
CA GLY A 100 -6.39 4.79 -10.96
C GLY A 100 -5.78 4.90 -9.55
N GLN A 101 -6.56 5.34 -8.56
CA GLN A 101 -6.11 5.33 -7.17
C GLN A 101 -6.11 3.89 -6.68
N ILE A 102 -4.92 3.39 -6.33
CA ILE A 102 -4.77 2.03 -5.85
C ILE A 102 -4.52 2.05 -4.35
N SER A 103 -5.24 1.20 -3.63
CA SER A 103 -5.02 0.88 -2.23
C SER A 103 -4.73 -0.59 -2.07
N PHE A 104 -4.06 -0.95 -0.97
CA PHE A 104 -3.79 -2.34 -0.65
C PHE A 104 -4.06 -2.66 0.82
N ALA A 105 -4.48 -3.90 1.06
CA ALA A 105 -4.58 -4.47 2.40
C ALA A 105 -3.91 -5.85 2.41
N SER A 106 -3.08 -6.09 3.42
CA SER A 106 -2.34 -7.35 3.56
C SER A 106 -2.80 -8.14 4.78
N ALA A 107 -3.17 -9.40 4.56
CA ALA A 107 -3.24 -10.43 5.59
C ALA A 107 -2.01 -11.35 5.49
N VAL A 108 -1.93 -12.38 6.34
CA VAL A 108 -0.73 -13.24 6.46
C VAL A 108 -0.27 -13.83 5.11
N ASN A 109 -1.18 -14.28 4.25
CA ASN A 109 -0.86 -14.92 2.97
C ASN A 109 -1.71 -14.39 1.80
N GLN A 110 -2.42 -13.29 2.00
CA GLN A 110 -3.33 -12.72 1.01
C GLN A 110 -3.12 -11.22 0.93
N LEU A 111 -2.98 -10.72 -0.29
CA LEU A 111 -2.91 -9.30 -0.62
C LEU A 111 -4.17 -8.94 -1.38
N THR A 112 -4.92 -7.97 -0.88
CA THR A 112 -6.05 -7.37 -1.58
C THR A 112 -5.59 -6.06 -2.19
N ILE A 113 -5.83 -5.90 -3.49
CA ILE A 113 -5.62 -4.64 -4.23
C ILE A 113 -6.98 -4.11 -4.64
N THR A 114 -7.23 -2.83 -4.36
CA THR A 114 -8.44 -2.13 -4.81
C THR A 114 -8.04 -0.91 -5.60
N GLU A 115 -8.48 -0.83 -6.85
CA GLU A 115 -8.35 0.32 -7.73
C GLU A 115 -9.70 1.05 -7.82
N ALA A 116 -9.71 2.34 -7.47
CA ALA A 116 -10.86 3.20 -7.66
C ALA A 116 -10.74 4.02 -8.96
N SER A 117 -11.82 4.06 -9.71
CA SER A 117 -11.98 4.82 -10.95
C SER A 117 -13.32 5.54 -11.00
N ASP A 118 -13.50 6.40 -12.01
CA ASP A 118 -14.78 7.04 -12.34
C ASP A 118 -15.90 6.04 -12.68
N LYS A 119 -15.54 4.80 -13.04
CA LYS A 119 -16.46 3.72 -13.40
C LYS A 119 -16.79 2.79 -12.23
N GLY A 120 -16.19 3.03 -11.06
CA GLY A 120 -16.34 2.20 -9.86
C GLY A 120 -15.02 1.62 -9.39
N GLU A 121 -15.12 0.63 -8.51
CA GLU A 121 -13.97 -0.03 -7.88
C GLU A 121 -13.72 -1.42 -8.46
N LEU A 122 -12.48 -1.70 -8.81
CA LEU A 122 -11.98 -3.03 -9.14
C LEU A 122 -11.22 -3.58 -7.94
N THR A 123 -11.50 -4.81 -7.52
CA THR A 123 -10.79 -5.46 -6.41
C THR A 123 -10.30 -6.84 -6.82
N ASN A 124 -8.99 -7.06 -6.65
CA ASN A 124 -8.33 -8.35 -6.89
C ASN A 124 -7.64 -8.84 -5.62
N GLN A 125 -7.51 -10.16 -5.50
CA GLN A 125 -6.85 -10.82 -4.36
C GLN A 125 -5.76 -11.75 -4.87
N TYR A 126 -4.58 -11.66 -4.27
CA TYR A 126 -3.40 -12.41 -4.66
C TYR A 126 -2.86 -13.20 -3.49
N LYS A 127 -2.47 -14.46 -3.74
CA LYS A 127 -1.73 -15.25 -2.75
C LYS A 127 -0.24 -14.95 -2.86
N LEU A 128 0.49 -15.04 -1.74
CA LEU A 128 1.96 -14.86 -1.76
C LEU A 128 2.66 -15.81 -2.75
N SER A 129 2.17 -17.06 -2.84
CA SER A 129 2.69 -18.06 -3.78
C SER A 129 2.43 -17.73 -5.24
N GLU A 130 1.35 -17.02 -5.54
CA GLU A 130 1.01 -16.59 -6.90
C GLU A 130 1.91 -15.43 -7.34
N ILE A 131 2.11 -14.45 -6.46
CA ILE A 131 2.99 -13.30 -6.72
C ILE A 131 4.46 -13.72 -6.87
N ARG A 132 4.91 -14.75 -6.16
CA ARG A 132 6.34 -15.16 -6.20
C ARG A 132 6.61 -16.38 -7.07
N GLY A 133 5.60 -17.23 -7.29
CA GLY A 133 5.74 -18.44 -8.11
C GLY A 133 5.65 -18.19 -9.62
N SER A 134 5.24 -17.00 -10.05
CA SER A 134 5.15 -16.62 -11.47
C SER A 134 6.39 -15.89 -12.01
N GLN A 135 7.49 -15.84 -11.24
CA GLN A 135 8.78 -15.29 -11.66
C GLN A 135 9.86 -16.37 -11.90
N SER A 136 9.46 -17.63 -12.03
CA SER A 136 10.37 -18.78 -12.24
C SER A 136 10.62 -19.07 -13.71
#